data_AF-Q2HZY1-F1
#
_entry.id   AF-Q2HZY1-F1
#
_cell.length_a   1.000
_cell.length_b   1.000
_cell.length_c   1.000
_cell.angle_alpha   90.00
_cell.angle_beta   90.00
_cell.angle_gamma   90.00
#
_symmetry.space_group_name_H-M   'P 1'
#
loop_
_entity.id
_entity.type
_entity.pdbx_description
1 polymer ?
#
loop_
_entity_poly.entity_id
_entity_poly.type
_entity_poly.pdbx_seq_one_letter_code
_entity_poly.pdbx_strand_id
1 'polypeptide(L)'
;MEKLIRMFPLLLVLLLCPNFAFAGHDYGQALSKSLLFFEAQRSGYLPHNQRVTWRAHSGLQDGKASGVDLVGGYYDAGDNVKFGLPMAFTVTMMSWSIIEYGKQMAASGELGHAMEAVKWGT
;
A
#
# COMPACT_ATOMS: atom_id res chain seq x y z
N MET A 1 -47.82 -26.98 -12.08
CA MET A 1 -48.04 -25.51 -12.06
C MET A 1 -48.29 -24.97 -10.65
N GLU A 2 -49.12 -25.59 -9.82
CA GLU A 2 -49.43 -25.07 -8.47
C GLU A 2 -48.23 -24.88 -7.54
N LYS A 3 -47.24 -25.80 -7.56
CA LYS A 3 -46.01 -25.67 -6.76
C LYS A 3 -45.18 -24.44 -7.13
N LEU A 4 -45.15 -24.07 -8.41
CA LEU A 4 -44.42 -22.91 -8.91
C LEU A 4 -45.09 -21.60 -8.48
N ILE A 5 -46.42 -21.57 -8.49
CA ILE A 5 -47.23 -20.41 -8.05
C ILE A 5 -47.07 -20.19 -6.54
N ARG A 6 -46.98 -21.25 -5.74
CA ARG A 6 -46.77 -21.15 -4.28
C ARG A 6 -45.37 -20.68 -3.88
N MET A 7 -44.37 -20.83 -4.75
CA MET A 7 -43.00 -20.36 -4.53
C MET A 7 -42.78 -18.89 -4.96
N PHE A 8 -43.70 -18.33 -5.74
CA PHE A 8 -43.63 -16.96 -6.23
C PHE A 8 -43.54 -15.88 -5.12
N PRO A 9 -44.31 -15.94 -4.01
CA PRO A 9 -44.17 -14.96 -2.93
C PRO A 9 -42.83 -15.08 -2.19
N LEU A 10 -42.25 -16.29 -2.08
CA LEU A 10 -40.94 -16.49 -1.47
C LEU A 10 -39.81 -15.88 -2.34
N LEU A 11 -39.91 -16.07 -3.66
CA LEU A 11 -38.99 -15.50 -4.63
C LEU A 11 -39.08 -13.96 -4.66
N LEU A 12 -40.31 -13.42 -4.56
CA LEU A 12 -40.57 -11.99 -4.48
C LEU A 12 -40.02 -11.37 -3.20
N VAL A 13 -40.12 -12.06 -2.05
CA VAL A 13 -39.51 -11.64 -0.78
C VAL A 13 -37.97 -11.63 -0.86
N LEU A 14 -37.36 -12.64 -1.49
CA LEU A 14 -35.91 -12.66 -1.74
C LEU A 14 -35.41 -11.54 -2.66
N LEU A 15 -36.24 -11.11 -3.63
CA LEU A 15 -35.95 -10.01 -4.55
C LEU A 15 -36.23 -8.61 -3.95
N LEU A 16 -37.14 -8.52 -2.97
CA LEU A 16 -37.53 -7.27 -2.29
C LEU A 16 -36.82 -7.05 -0.95
N CYS A 17 -36.08 -8.03 -0.43
CA CYS A 17 -35.17 -7.82 0.67
C CYS A 17 -34.12 -6.78 0.24
N PRO A 18 -33.96 -5.65 0.94
CA PRO A 18 -32.85 -4.76 0.68
C PRO A 18 -31.57 -5.59 0.82
N ASN A 19 -30.66 -5.47 -0.15
CA ASN A 19 -29.30 -6.00 0.01
C ASN A 19 -28.82 -5.51 1.38
N PHE A 20 -28.65 -6.42 2.34
CA PHE A 20 -28.00 -6.07 3.59
C PHE A 20 -26.65 -5.47 3.19
N ALA A 21 -26.51 -4.16 3.32
CA ALA A 21 -25.25 -3.49 3.07
C ALA A 21 -24.29 -4.08 4.09
N PHE A 22 -23.40 -4.95 3.63
CA PHE A 22 -22.36 -5.50 4.47
C PHE A 22 -21.47 -4.31 4.83
N ALA A 23 -21.52 -3.87 6.08
CA ALA A 23 -20.63 -2.84 6.60
C ALA A 23 -19.22 -3.41 6.68
N GLY A 24 -18.54 -3.48 5.54
CA GLY A 24 -17.17 -3.95 5.39
C GLY A 24 -16.25 -2.81 4.98
N HIS A 25 -15.00 -2.87 5.42
CA HIS A 25 -13.97 -1.95 4.96
C HIS A 25 -13.38 -2.45 3.63
N ASP A 26 -13.08 -1.51 2.72
CA ASP A 26 -12.31 -1.81 1.51
C ASP A 26 -10.82 -1.94 1.85
N TYR A 27 -10.41 -3.15 2.22
CA TYR A 27 -9.02 -3.46 2.55
C TYR A 27 -8.08 -3.40 1.34
N GLY A 28 -8.61 -3.53 0.12
CA GLY A 28 -7.84 -3.34 -1.11
C GLY A 28 -7.41 -1.89 -1.23
N GLN A 29 -8.36 -0.96 -1.11
CA GLN A 29 -8.06 0.47 -1.10
C GLN A 29 -7.15 0.88 0.06
N ALA A 30 -7.34 0.29 1.25
CA ALA A 30 -6.48 0.55 2.40
C ALA A 30 -5.02 0.12 2.13
N LEU A 31 -4.81 -1.06 1.52
CA LEU A 31 -3.49 -1.55 1.12
C LEU A 31 -2.83 -0.62 0.10
N SER A 32 -3.55 -0.26 -0.97
CA SER A 32 -3.03 0.65 -2.01
C SER A 32 -2.58 2.00 -1.43
N LYS A 33 -3.37 2.58 -0.52
CA LYS A 33 -3.04 3.85 0.15
C LYS A 33 -1.88 3.71 1.13
N SER A 34 -1.76 2.57 1.83
CA SER A 34 -0.63 2.29 2.71
C SER A 34 0.70 2.25 1.94
N LEU A 35 0.71 1.64 0.75
CA LEU A 35 1.90 1.63 -0.10
C LEU A 35 2.20 3.01 -0.71
N LEU A 36 1.16 3.79 -1.05
CA LEU A 36 1.32 5.16 -1.50
C LEU A 36 1.91 6.08 -0.42
N PHE A 37 1.63 5.82 0.86
CA PHE A 37 2.25 6.53 1.98
C PHE A 37 3.78 6.38 1.95
N PHE A 38 4.31 5.18 1.71
CA PHE A 38 5.76 4.99 1.61
C PHE A 38 6.35 5.74 0.41
N GLU A 39 5.67 5.77 -0.74
CA GLU A 39 6.11 6.63 -1.87
C GLU A 39 6.21 8.11 -1.47
N ALA A 40 5.26 8.58 -0.65
CA ALA A 40 5.24 9.94 -0.14
C ALA A 40 6.36 10.24 0.88
N GLN A 41 7.04 9.22 1.44
CA GLN A 41 8.16 9.38 2.37
C GLN A 41 9.55 9.26 1.71
N ARG A 42 9.64 8.92 0.43
CA ARG A 42 10.93 8.71 -0.27
C ARG A 42 11.83 9.94 -0.23
N SER A 43 13.07 9.83 0.24
CA SER A 43 14.14 10.83 0.02
C SER A 43 14.97 10.46 -1.21
N GLY A 44 15.69 11.40 -1.81
CA GLY A 44 16.60 11.19 -2.93
C GLY A 44 16.00 11.45 -4.31
N TYR A 45 16.58 10.82 -5.34
CA TYR A 45 16.14 10.97 -6.73
C TYR A 45 14.87 10.17 -7.01
N LEU A 46 13.70 10.79 -6.81
CA LEU A 46 12.41 10.19 -7.12
C LEU A 46 12.29 9.69 -8.58
N PRO A 47 11.69 8.52 -8.82
CA PRO A 47 11.55 7.97 -10.15
C PRO A 47 10.50 8.72 -10.97
N HIS A 48 10.71 8.83 -12.28
CA HIS A 48 9.82 9.57 -13.18
C HIS A 48 8.38 9.03 -13.22
N ASN A 49 8.19 7.75 -12.89
CA ASN A 49 6.90 7.09 -12.86
C ASN A 49 6.27 7.03 -11.45
N GLN A 50 6.71 7.85 -10.48
CA GLN A 50 6.08 7.87 -9.16
C GLN A 50 4.62 8.33 -9.24
N ARG A 51 3.78 7.85 -8.32
CA ARG A 51 2.36 8.21 -8.26
C ARG A 51 2.12 9.50 -7.47
N VAL A 52 3.03 9.86 -6.57
CA VAL A 52 2.90 11.03 -5.68
C VAL A 52 3.43 12.30 -6.35
N THR A 53 2.56 13.04 -7.03
CA THR A 53 2.94 14.18 -7.92
C THR A 53 3.40 15.45 -7.20
N TRP A 54 3.12 15.59 -5.91
CA TRP A 54 3.51 16.77 -5.12
C TRP A 54 4.87 16.62 -4.43
N ARG A 55 5.52 15.45 -4.54
CA ARG A 55 6.89 15.23 -4.05
C ARG A 55 7.90 15.49 -5.17
N ALA A 56 9.08 15.96 -4.80
CA ALA A 56 10.21 16.20 -5.72
C ALA A 56 11.52 15.65 -5.14
N HIS A 57 12.58 15.64 -5.94
CA HIS A 57 13.92 15.24 -5.49
C HIS A 57 14.35 16.02 -4.23
N SER A 58 14.89 15.32 -3.23
CA SER A 58 15.30 15.89 -1.94
C SER A 58 16.48 15.14 -1.34
N GLY A 59 17.20 15.70 -0.35
CA GLY A 59 18.31 15.00 0.32
C GLY A 59 19.50 14.67 -0.58
N LEU A 60 19.73 15.43 -1.66
CA LEU A 60 20.74 15.12 -2.70
C LEU A 60 22.20 15.32 -2.26
N GLN A 61 22.41 15.70 -1.00
CA GLN A 61 23.72 15.89 -0.40
C GLN A 61 23.96 14.95 0.79
N ASP A 62 23.03 14.04 1.07
CA ASP A 62 23.13 13.09 2.17
C ASP A 62 24.43 12.26 2.04
N GLY A 63 25.26 12.27 3.09
CA GLY A 63 26.54 11.55 3.14
C GLY A 63 27.76 12.30 2.60
N LYS A 64 27.59 13.40 1.85
CA LYS A 64 28.71 14.12 1.21
C LYS A 64 29.75 14.62 2.19
N ALA A 65 29.35 15.10 3.36
CA ALA A 65 30.26 15.56 4.42
C ALA A 65 31.18 14.43 4.94
N SER A 66 30.78 13.17 4.76
CA SER A 66 31.54 11.98 5.14
C SER A 66 32.15 11.25 3.93
N GLY A 67 32.09 11.83 2.73
CA GLY A 67 32.66 11.25 1.51
C GLY A 67 31.94 10.00 1.00
N VAL A 68 30.69 9.77 1.41
CA VAL A 68 29.86 8.62 1.01
C VAL A 68 28.57 9.08 0.35
N ASP A 69 27.96 8.22 -0.46
CA ASP A 69 26.61 8.45 -0.99
C ASP A 69 25.59 7.81 -0.04
N LEU A 70 24.81 8.65 0.63
CA LEU A 70 23.70 8.22 1.48
C LEU A 70 22.37 8.78 0.96
N VAL A 71 22.26 9.12 -0.33
CA VAL A 71 21.01 9.54 -0.96
C VAL A 71 20.01 8.37 -1.04
N GLY A 72 18.71 8.61 -0.86
CA GLY A 72 17.67 7.57 -0.93
C GLY A 72 16.99 7.28 0.40
N GLY A 73 16.30 6.13 0.51
CA GLY A 73 15.61 5.72 1.74
C GLY A 73 14.36 6.55 2.05
N TYR A 74 13.87 6.41 3.29
CA TYR A 74 12.65 7.06 3.76
C TYR A 74 12.91 8.13 4.83
N TYR A 75 12.14 9.21 4.79
CA TYR A 75 11.97 10.07 5.97
C TYR A 75 11.14 9.35 7.03
N ASP A 76 11.52 9.50 8.29
CA ASP A 76 11.01 8.67 9.39
C ASP A 76 9.54 8.93 9.70
N ALA A 77 9.17 10.20 9.86
CA ALA A 77 7.82 10.59 10.24
C ALA A 77 7.37 11.85 9.48
N GLY A 78 6.93 12.89 10.22
CA GLY A 78 6.58 14.20 9.65
C GLY A 78 7.77 15.13 9.43
N ASP A 79 8.98 14.66 9.73
CA ASP A 79 10.23 15.37 9.58
C ASP A 79 11.04 14.85 8.39
N ASN A 80 12.31 15.26 8.29
CA ASN A 80 13.19 14.92 7.18
C ASN A 80 14.44 14.16 7.63
N VAL A 81 14.49 13.64 8.86
CA VAL A 81 15.58 12.79 9.32
C VAL A 81 15.36 11.35 8.86
N LYS A 82 16.45 10.69 8.49
CA LYS A 82 16.49 9.27 8.12
C LYS A 82 16.98 8.46 9.31
N PHE A 83 16.08 8.15 10.26
CA PHE A 83 16.43 7.31 11.40
C PHE A 83 16.58 5.85 10.97
N GLY A 84 17.82 5.33 11.01
CA GLY A 84 18.14 4.02 10.46
C GLY A 84 17.41 2.85 11.12
N LEU A 85 17.24 2.88 12.44
CA LEU A 85 16.59 1.81 13.20
C LEU A 85 15.09 1.63 12.83
N PRO A 86 14.23 2.67 12.93
CA PRO A 86 12.83 2.53 12.52
C PRO A 86 12.66 2.27 11.01
N MET A 87 13.55 2.80 10.16
CA MET A 87 13.55 2.46 8.73
C MET A 87 13.81 0.97 8.49
N ALA A 88 14.86 0.41 9.10
CA ALA A 88 15.21 -1.01 8.97
C ALA A 88 14.09 -1.91 9.51
N PHE A 89 13.46 -1.54 10.63
CA PHE A 89 12.29 -2.24 11.15
C PHE A 89 11.13 -2.23 10.14
N THR A 90 10.82 -1.07 9.59
CA THR A 90 9.73 -0.89 8.61
C THR A 90 9.95 -1.75 7.36
N VAL A 91 11.17 -1.73 6.80
CA VAL A 91 11.53 -2.55 5.63
C VAL A 91 11.46 -4.05 5.95
N THR A 92 11.88 -4.46 7.15
CA THR A 92 11.75 -5.85 7.62
C THR A 92 10.28 -6.27 7.66
N MET A 93 9.41 -5.44 8.23
CA MET A 93 7.98 -5.76 8.31
C MET A 93 7.28 -5.77 6.94
N MET A 94 7.66 -4.87 6.02
CA MET A 94 7.18 -4.92 4.63
C MET A 94 7.63 -6.22 3.94
N SER A 95 8.91 -6.58 4.07
CA SER A 95 9.46 -7.81 3.49
C SER A 95 8.76 -9.05 4.04
N TRP A 96 8.56 -9.12 5.36
CA TRP A 96 7.84 -10.21 5.99
C TRP A 96 6.38 -10.27 5.49
N SER A 97 5.70 -9.14 5.38
CA SER A 97 4.33 -9.09 4.85
C SER A 97 4.23 -9.61 3.42
N ILE A 98 5.25 -9.34 2.57
CA ILE A 98 5.31 -9.88 1.21
C ILE A 98 5.55 -11.40 1.23
N ILE A 99 6.42 -11.90 2.13
CA ILE A 99 6.66 -13.35 2.27
C ILE A 99 5.37 -14.08 2.65
N GLU A 100 4.62 -13.56 3.62
CA GLU A 100 3.39 -14.21 4.11
C GLU A 100 2.20 -14.04 3.16
N TYR A 101 2.02 -12.85 2.60
CA TYR A 101 0.78 -12.45 1.90
C TYR A 101 0.99 -12.02 0.45
N GLY A 102 2.17 -12.30 -0.13
CA GLY A 102 2.51 -11.87 -1.48
C GLY A 102 1.55 -12.36 -2.57
N LYS A 103 0.93 -13.54 -2.40
CA LYS A 103 -0.09 -14.05 -3.34
C LYS A 103 -1.34 -13.18 -3.35
N GLN A 104 -1.79 -12.72 -2.18
CA GLN A 104 -2.94 -11.84 -2.01
C GLN A 104 -2.63 -10.45 -2.55
N MET A 105 -1.42 -9.93 -2.28
CA MET A 105 -0.95 -8.68 -2.88
C MET A 105 -0.86 -8.77 -4.41
N ALA A 106 -0.47 -9.93 -4.96
CA ALA A 106 -0.45 -10.15 -6.40
C ALA A 106 -1.88 -10.16 -6.97
N ALA A 107 -2.81 -10.84 -6.30
CA ALA A 107 -4.21 -10.87 -6.71
C ALA A 107 -4.88 -9.48 -6.66
N SER A 108 -4.42 -8.58 -5.78
CA SER A 108 -4.86 -7.19 -5.73
C SER A 108 -4.08 -6.22 -6.63
N GLY A 109 -3.04 -6.70 -7.33
CA GLY A 109 -2.17 -5.87 -8.17
C GLY A 109 -1.14 -5.01 -7.42
N GLU A 110 -1.02 -5.16 -6.10
CA GLU A 110 -0.16 -4.33 -5.25
C GLU A 110 1.23 -4.92 -4.98
N LEU A 111 1.47 -6.19 -5.35
CA LEU A 111 2.76 -6.84 -5.09
C LEU A 111 3.94 -6.05 -5.68
N GLY A 112 3.79 -5.49 -6.89
CA GLY A 112 4.83 -4.65 -7.50
C GLY A 112 5.15 -3.41 -6.67
N HIS A 113 4.13 -2.72 -6.17
CA HIS A 113 4.30 -1.54 -5.32
C HIS A 113 4.93 -1.89 -3.97
N ALA A 114 4.56 -3.03 -3.37
CA ALA A 114 5.16 -3.51 -2.13
C ALA A 114 6.66 -3.86 -2.32
N MET A 115 7.01 -4.54 -3.40
CA MET A 115 8.41 -4.86 -3.73
C MET A 115 9.25 -3.60 -3.97
N GLU A 116 8.70 -2.62 -4.70
CA GLU A 116 9.36 -1.32 -4.90
C GLU A 116 9.51 -0.52 -3.59
N ALA A 117 8.59 -0.69 -2.64
CA ALA A 117 8.70 -0.06 -1.32
C ALA A 117 9.85 -0.67 -0.50
N VAL A 118 10.01 -2.00 -0.53
CA VAL A 118 11.16 -2.68 0.09
C VAL A 118 12.46 -2.23 -0.56
N LYS A 119 12.54 -2.31 -1.90
CA LYS A 119 13.74 -1.95 -2.67
C LYS A 119 14.20 -0.52 -2.42
N TRP A 120 13.27 0.43 -2.21
CA TRP A 120 13.65 1.81 -1.92
C TRP A 120 14.33 1.99 -0.55
N GLY A 121 14.03 1.09 0.39
CA GLY A 121 14.57 1.12 1.76
C GLY A 121 15.81 0.25 1.97
N THR A 122 16.34 -0.42 0.94
CA THR A 122 17.51 -1.32 0.98
C THR A 122 18.56 -0.91 -0.04
#